data_AF-I4I4L4-F1
#
_entry.id   AF-I4I4L4-F1
#
_cell.length_a   1.000
_cell.length_b   1.000
_cell.length_c   1.000
_cell.angle_alpha   90.00
_cell.angle_beta   90.00
_cell.angle_gamma   90.00
#
_symmetry.space_group_name_H-M   'P 1'
#
loop_
_entity.id
_entity.type
_entity.pdbx_description
1 polymer ?
#
loop_
_entity_poly.entity_id
_entity_poly.type
_entity_poly.pdbx_seq_one_letter_code
_entity_poly.pdbx_strand_id
1 'polypeptide(L)'
;MFNGGFWASKKNLFSEQELYSAFQECAAHPEYFDFSQKTSDQPIINYTILKRVPNRFNIVRAPGCQAGNWGGSSHFQPQGNILIDPRLNQPLKYLHWAGIRIEPGCPYWDIWRYYRYLDDPNPPADPPASKPKNPFQRLLDKIKL
;
A
#
# COMPACT_ATOMS: atom_id res chain seq x y z
N MET A 1 -13.77 -2.28 2.25
CA MET A 1 -12.69 -1.83 1.36
C MET A 1 -11.39 -2.48 1.78
N PHE A 2 -10.59 -2.94 0.83
CA PHE A 2 -9.23 -3.45 1.05
C PHE A 2 -8.23 -2.62 0.24
N ASN A 3 -6.95 -2.70 0.61
CA ASN A 3 -5.87 -2.05 -0.08
C ASN A 3 -5.37 -2.94 -1.24
N GLY A 4 -5.32 -2.40 -2.46
CA GLY A 4 -4.96 -3.14 -3.67
C GLY A 4 -3.46 -3.41 -3.82
N GLY A 5 -2.60 -2.82 -2.99
CA GLY A 5 -1.15 -2.95 -3.13
C GLY A 5 -0.59 -4.33 -2.79
N PHE A 6 -1.33 -5.15 -2.04
CA PHE A 6 -1.01 -6.56 -1.85
C PHE A 6 -2.27 -7.41 -1.69
N TRP A 7 -2.57 -8.18 -2.74
CA TRP A 7 -3.65 -9.16 -2.74
C TRP A 7 -3.26 -10.34 -3.64
N ALA A 8 -3.93 -11.47 -3.45
CA ALA A 8 -3.73 -12.65 -4.27
C ALA A 8 -5.06 -13.40 -4.42
N SER A 9 -5.20 -14.13 -5.53
CA SER A 9 -6.32 -15.03 -5.78
C SER A 9 -5.85 -16.29 -6.51
N LYS A 10 -6.75 -17.26 -6.65
CA LYS A 10 -6.56 -18.32 -7.64
C LYS A 10 -6.45 -17.71 -9.04
N LYS A 11 -5.63 -18.33 -9.89
CA LYS A 11 -5.55 -17.99 -11.31
C LYS A 11 -6.93 -18.17 -11.95
N ASN A 12 -7.29 -17.29 -12.88
CA ASN A 12 -8.59 -17.29 -13.56
C ASN A 12 -9.79 -17.20 -12.59
N LEU A 13 -9.63 -16.48 -11.48
CA LEU A 13 -10.75 -16.19 -10.56
C LEU A 13 -11.90 -15.48 -11.30
N PHE A 14 -11.57 -14.65 -12.29
CA PHE A 14 -12.51 -14.02 -13.20
C PHE A 14 -12.19 -14.43 -14.62
N SER A 15 -13.23 -14.73 -15.39
CA SER A 15 -13.17 -14.72 -16.85
C SER A 15 -13.07 -13.28 -17.37
N GLU A 16 -12.58 -13.13 -18.59
CA GLU A 16 -12.53 -11.84 -19.29
C GLU A 16 -13.93 -11.21 -19.41
N GLN A 17 -14.95 -12.02 -19.72
CA GLN A 17 -16.34 -11.57 -19.80
C GLN A 17 -16.84 -11.01 -18.46
N GLU A 18 -16.51 -11.66 -17.34
CA GLU A 18 -16.90 -11.17 -16.01
C GLU A 18 -16.24 -9.84 -15.66
N LEU A 19 -14.98 -9.63 -16.07
CA LEU A 19 -14.28 -8.36 -15.92
C LEU A 19 -14.95 -7.27 -16.74
N TYR A 20 -15.23 -7.51 -18.03
CA TYR A 20 -15.92 -6.52 -18.87
C TYR A 20 -17.30 -6.16 -18.33
N SER A 21 -18.09 -7.14 -17.89
CA SER A 21 -19.39 -6.87 -17.29
C SER A 21 -19.27 -6.04 -15.99
N ALA A 22 -18.26 -6.30 -15.16
CA ALA A 22 -18.01 -5.49 -13.97
C ALA A 22 -17.59 -4.05 -14.35
N PHE A 23 -16.77 -3.87 -15.38
CA PHE A 23 -16.35 -2.54 -15.85
C PHE A 23 -17.49 -1.76 -16.49
N GLN A 24 -18.34 -2.41 -17.29
CA GLN A 24 -19.55 -1.81 -17.86
C GLN A 24 -20.49 -1.31 -16.75
N GLU A 25 -20.66 -2.11 -15.70
CA GLU A 25 -21.45 -1.72 -14.54
C GLU A 25 -20.83 -0.54 -13.78
N CYS A 26 -19.51 -0.56 -13.56
CA CYS A 26 -18.83 0.56 -12.92
C CYS A 26 -18.98 1.86 -13.74
N ALA A 27 -18.90 1.76 -15.07
CA ALA A 27 -19.06 2.89 -15.98
C ALA A 27 -20.51 3.41 -16.03
N ALA A 28 -21.50 2.54 -15.84
CA ALA A 28 -22.91 2.92 -15.75
C ALA A 28 -23.28 3.59 -14.42
N HIS A 29 -22.47 3.39 -13.37
CA HIS A 29 -22.69 3.91 -12.01
C HIS A 29 -21.48 4.72 -11.48
N PRO A 30 -21.08 5.81 -12.17
CA PRO A 30 -19.95 6.62 -11.73
C PRO A 30 -20.15 7.23 -10.34
N GLU A 31 -21.39 7.43 -9.89
CA GLU A 31 -21.75 7.95 -8.57
C GLU A 31 -21.33 7.03 -7.40
N TYR A 32 -21.01 5.76 -7.68
CA TYR A 32 -20.49 4.84 -6.66
C TYR A 32 -19.02 5.11 -6.32
N PHE A 33 -18.33 5.91 -7.13
CA PHE A 33 -16.90 6.07 -7.06
C PHE A 33 -16.52 7.53 -6.85
N ASP A 34 -15.64 7.77 -5.89
CA ASP A 34 -15.01 9.06 -5.71
C ASP A 34 -13.78 9.18 -6.63
N PHE A 35 -13.93 9.94 -7.71
CA PHE A 35 -12.84 10.26 -8.63
C PHE A 35 -12.20 11.64 -8.37
N SER A 36 -12.61 12.34 -7.30
CA SER A 36 -12.18 13.72 -7.03
C SER A 36 -10.66 13.87 -6.79
N GLN A 37 -9.99 12.81 -6.33
CA GLN A 37 -8.57 12.82 -5.92
C GLN A 37 -7.66 11.97 -6.81
N LYS A 38 -7.91 12.00 -8.13
CA LYS A 38 -7.31 11.17 -9.20
C LYS A 38 -8.02 9.83 -9.38
N THR A 39 -8.15 9.41 -10.65
CA THR A 39 -8.66 8.08 -11.01
C THR A 39 -7.69 7.01 -10.52
N SER A 40 -8.00 6.40 -9.37
CA SER A 40 -7.38 5.15 -8.95
C SER A 40 -8.21 3.98 -9.48
N ASP A 41 -7.54 2.91 -9.86
CA ASP A 41 -8.10 1.59 -10.15
C ASP A 41 -8.66 0.89 -8.90
N GLN A 42 -8.17 1.26 -7.71
CA GLN A 42 -8.51 0.60 -6.44
C GLN A 42 -10.03 0.58 -6.13
N PRO A 43 -10.84 1.62 -6.38
CA PRO A 43 -12.29 1.55 -6.18
C PRO A 43 -12.97 0.54 -7.10
N ILE A 44 -12.56 0.45 -8.38
CA ILE A 44 -13.10 -0.51 -9.36
C ILE A 44 -12.73 -1.94 -8.95
N ILE A 45 -11.48 -2.17 -8.56
CA ILE A 45 -11.02 -3.46 -8.03
C ILE A 45 -11.81 -3.85 -6.77
N ASN A 46 -11.98 -2.90 -5.84
CA ASN A 46 -12.78 -3.12 -4.63
C ASN A 46 -14.21 -3.49 -4.97
N TYR A 47 -14.85 -2.79 -5.89
CA TYR A 47 -16.22 -3.08 -6.33
C TYR A 47 -16.33 -4.50 -6.88
N THR A 48 -15.43 -4.85 -7.80
CA THR A 48 -15.42 -6.17 -8.46
C THR A 48 -15.27 -7.29 -7.43
N ILE A 49 -14.29 -7.17 -6.53
CA ILE A 49 -14.01 -8.18 -5.50
C ILE A 49 -15.14 -8.26 -4.47
N LEU A 50 -15.67 -7.13 -3.99
CA LEU A 50 -16.74 -7.13 -3.00
C LEU A 50 -18.02 -7.76 -3.54
N LYS A 51 -18.31 -7.53 -4.83
CA LYS A 51 -19.52 -8.02 -5.49
C LYS A 51 -19.42 -9.47 -5.96
N ARG A 52 -18.26 -9.89 -6.48
CA ARG A 52 -18.10 -11.19 -7.15
C ARG A 52 -17.39 -12.26 -6.32
N VAL A 53 -16.68 -11.88 -5.25
CA VAL A 53 -15.89 -12.83 -4.44
C VAL A 53 -16.51 -12.95 -3.05
N PRO A 54 -17.33 -13.99 -2.77
CA PRO A 54 -18.04 -14.08 -1.50
C PRO A 54 -17.10 -14.29 -0.31
N ASN A 55 -16.05 -15.09 -0.51
CA ASN A 55 -15.10 -15.45 0.54
C ASN A 55 -13.80 -14.68 0.36
N ARG A 56 -13.47 -13.83 1.32
CA ARG A 56 -12.28 -12.97 1.29
C ARG A 56 -11.56 -13.09 2.62
N PHE A 57 -10.23 -13.15 2.56
CA PHE A 57 -9.40 -13.24 3.74
C PHE A 57 -8.45 -12.05 3.80
N ASN A 58 -8.41 -11.38 4.94
CA ASN A 58 -7.44 -10.32 5.20
C ASN A 58 -6.34 -10.88 6.09
N ILE A 59 -5.09 -10.84 5.64
CA ILE A 59 -3.96 -11.45 6.34
C ILE A 59 -3.77 -10.89 7.76
N VAL A 60 -4.16 -9.64 8.03
CA VAL A 60 -4.09 -9.07 9.39
C VAL A 60 -5.06 -9.75 10.37
N ARG A 61 -6.10 -10.41 9.85
CA ARG A 61 -7.11 -11.16 10.61
C ARG A 61 -6.78 -12.65 10.71
N ALA A 62 -5.59 -13.10 10.31
CA ALA A 62 -5.17 -14.47 10.56
C ALA A 62 -5.16 -14.77 12.07
N PRO A 63 -5.31 -16.05 12.48
CA PRO A 63 -5.21 -16.43 13.88
C PRO A 63 -3.97 -15.82 14.54
N GLY A 64 -4.16 -15.30 15.75
CA GLY A 64 -3.13 -14.59 16.50
C GLY A 64 -3.01 -13.09 16.21
N CYS A 65 -3.78 -12.54 15.26
CA CYS A 65 -3.70 -11.16 14.75
C CYS A 65 -2.29 -10.83 14.22
N GLN A 66 -2.19 -10.44 12.95
CA GLN A 66 -0.89 -10.15 12.36
C GLN A 66 -0.61 -8.65 12.37
N ALA A 67 0.67 -8.30 12.43
CA ALA A 67 1.15 -6.93 12.34
C ALA A 67 0.51 -6.17 11.17
N GLY A 68 0.25 -4.88 11.39
CA GLY A 68 -0.06 -3.95 10.32
C GLY A 68 1.11 -3.84 9.33
N ASN A 69 0.89 -3.13 8.23
CA ASN A 69 1.88 -3.07 7.15
C ASN A 69 2.04 -1.67 6.53
N TRP A 70 1.31 -0.66 6.99
CA TRP A 70 1.38 0.65 6.35
C TRP A 70 2.65 1.38 6.75
N GLY A 71 3.49 1.74 5.78
CA GLY A 71 4.78 2.38 6.00
C GLY A 71 4.71 3.76 6.65
N GLY A 72 3.55 4.41 6.65
CA GLY A 72 3.33 5.65 7.40
C GLY A 72 3.16 5.47 8.91
N SER A 73 3.05 4.23 9.39
CA SER A 73 2.91 3.94 10.81
C SER A 73 4.25 4.18 11.51
N SER A 74 4.30 5.01 12.55
CA SER A 74 5.57 5.36 13.23
C SER A 74 6.01 4.38 14.31
N HIS A 75 5.21 3.38 14.64
CA HIS A 75 5.41 2.52 15.82
C HIS A 75 6.21 1.25 15.54
N PHE A 76 6.48 0.90 14.28
CA PHE A 76 7.29 -0.28 13.98
C PHE A 76 8.76 -0.02 14.34
N GLN A 77 9.38 -1.01 14.98
CA GLN A 77 10.74 -0.94 15.48
C GLN A 77 11.67 -1.78 14.60
N PRO A 78 12.75 -1.21 14.05
CA PRO A 78 13.76 -1.98 13.35
C PRO A 78 14.50 -2.94 14.29
N GLN A 79 14.67 -4.18 13.84
CA GLN A 79 15.54 -5.18 14.47
C GLN A 79 16.40 -5.83 13.38
N GLY A 80 17.62 -5.31 13.19
CA GLY A 80 18.40 -5.63 12.00
C GLY A 80 17.68 -5.17 10.74
N ASN A 81 17.45 -6.08 9.80
CA ASN A 81 16.82 -5.77 8.51
C ASN A 81 15.31 -6.07 8.46
N ILE A 82 14.69 -6.37 9.60
CA ILE A 82 13.25 -6.57 9.72
C ILE A 82 12.61 -5.51 10.61
N LEU A 83 11.30 -5.32 10.46
CA LEU A 83 10.50 -4.48 11.34
C LEU A 83 9.64 -5.33 12.26
N ILE A 84 9.56 -4.94 13.52
CA ILE A 84 8.70 -5.55 14.54
C ILE A 84 7.56 -4.59 14.88
N ASP A 85 6.35 -5.11 14.98
CA ASP A 85 5.24 -4.43 15.66
C ASP A 85 5.34 -4.74 17.17
N PRO A 86 5.76 -3.77 18.00
CA PRO A 86 5.97 -4.01 19.42
C PRO A 86 4.67 -4.28 20.19
N ARG A 87 3.51 -3.93 19.63
CA ARG A 87 2.21 -4.16 20.28
C ARG A 87 1.81 -5.63 20.22
N LEU A 88 2.21 -6.31 19.15
CA LEU A 88 1.94 -7.72 18.94
C LEU A 88 3.19 -8.59 19.23
N ASN A 89 4.35 -7.95 19.39
CA ASN A 89 5.66 -8.60 19.45
C ASN A 89 5.86 -9.56 18.26
N GLN A 90 5.52 -9.09 17.06
CA GLN A 90 5.55 -9.89 15.83
C GLN A 90 6.31 -9.15 14.72
N PRO A 91 7.04 -9.88 13.86
CA PRO A 91 7.62 -9.28 12.67
C PRO A 91 6.55 -8.90 11.66
N LEU A 92 6.81 -7.80 10.94
CA LEU A 92 6.02 -7.43 9.77
C LEU A 92 6.25 -8.44 8.66
N LYS A 93 5.15 -8.90 8.04
CA LYS A 93 5.20 -9.79 6.87
C LYS A 93 5.49 -9.04 5.58
N TYR A 94 5.05 -7.80 5.50
CA TYR A 94 5.28 -6.90 4.38
C TYR A 94 5.12 -5.46 4.84
N LEU A 95 5.69 -4.54 4.06
CA LEU A 95 5.60 -3.10 4.28
C LEU A 95 5.07 -2.45 3.01
N HIS A 96 4.06 -1.60 3.14
CA HIS A 96 3.40 -0.93 2.04
C HIS A 96 3.41 0.59 2.23
N TRP A 97 4.17 1.27 1.37
CA TRP A 97 4.26 2.73 1.29
C TRP A 97 3.12 3.36 0.49
N ALA A 98 1.87 2.92 0.70
CA ALA A 98 0.70 3.51 0.05
C ALA A 98 0.64 5.03 0.32
N GLY A 99 0.63 5.82 -0.76
CA GLY A 99 0.60 7.29 -0.69
C GLY A 99 1.93 7.94 -0.27
N ILE A 100 3.01 7.16 -0.12
CA ILE A 100 4.33 7.65 0.27
C ILE A 100 5.29 7.38 -0.87
N ARG A 101 5.96 8.43 -1.36
CA ARG A 101 7.03 8.28 -2.34
C ARG A 101 8.21 7.58 -1.66
N ILE A 102 8.68 6.50 -2.27
CA ILE A 102 9.86 5.76 -1.79
C ILE A 102 11.10 6.52 -2.28
N GLU A 103 11.74 7.24 -1.36
CA GLU A 103 12.95 8.04 -1.60
C GLU A 103 13.72 8.23 -0.28
N PRO A 104 15.01 8.60 -0.32
CA PRO A 104 15.80 8.82 0.89
C PRO A 104 15.11 9.78 1.85
N GLY A 105 14.98 9.36 3.11
CA GLY A 105 14.28 10.10 4.16
C GLY A 105 12.80 9.74 4.32
N CYS A 106 12.22 8.90 3.46
CA CYS A 106 10.89 8.34 3.72
C CYS A 106 10.92 7.39 4.93
N PRO A 107 9.78 7.17 5.62
CA PRO A 107 9.70 6.17 6.68
C PRO A 107 10.26 4.81 6.22
N TYR A 108 11.10 4.19 7.06
CA TYR A 108 11.69 2.88 6.80
C TYR A 108 12.49 2.77 5.49
N TRP A 109 13.08 3.89 5.02
CA TRP A 109 13.96 3.92 3.84
C TRP A 109 15.06 2.84 3.90
N ASP A 110 15.74 2.69 5.04
CA ASP A 110 16.84 1.74 5.18
C ASP A 110 16.41 0.28 4.95
N ILE A 111 15.17 -0.07 5.36
CA ILE A 111 14.59 -1.39 5.11
C ILE A 111 14.36 -1.59 3.60
N TRP A 112 13.78 -0.60 2.93
CA TRP A 112 13.58 -0.65 1.48
C TRP A 112 14.92 -0.78 0.75
N ARG A 113 15.90 0.05 1.12
CA ARG A 113 17.24 0.08 0.51
C ARG A 113 17.94 -1.26 0.67
N TYR A 114 17.92 -1.83 1.87
CA TYR A 114 18.50 -3.14 2.15
C TYR A 114 17.93 -4.20 1.22
N TYR A 115 16.60 -4.35 1.16
CA TYR A 115 15.98 -5.38 0.32
C TYR A 115 16.09 -5.09 -1.17
N ARG A 116 16.16 -3.82 -1.58
CA ARG A 116 16.34 -3.43 -2.99
C ARG A 116 17.68 -3.89 -3.55
N TYR A 117 18.71 -3.93 -2.70
CA TYR A 117 20.10 -4.23 -3.05
C TYR A 117 20.66 -5.43 -2.27
N LEU A 118 19.80 -6.34 -1.83
CA LEU A 118 20.16 -7.44 -0.92
C LEU A 118 21.38 -8.25 -1.38
N ASP A 119 21.47 -8.49 -2.70
CA ASP A 119 22.52 -9.29 -3.33
C ASP A 119 23.45 -8.44 -4.23
N ASP A 120 23.40 -7.11 -4.08
CA ASP A 120 24.28 -6.22 -4.82
C ASP A 120 25.57 -5.98 -4.02
N PRO A 121 26.74 -6.44 -4.48
CA PRO A 121 28.00 -6.22 -3.79
C PRO A 121 28.46 -4.75 -3.86
N ASN A 122 27.87 -3.92 -4.72
CA ASN A 122 28.20 -2.51 -4.89
C ASN A 122 26.94 -1.65 -5.06
N PRO A 123 26.11 -1.54 -4.01
CA PRO A 123 24.86 -0.78 -4.08
C PRO A 123 25.15 0.70 -4.34
N PRO A 124 24.33 1.38 -5.17
CA PRO A 124 24.50 2.80 -5.42
C PRO A 124 24.38 3.61 -4.13
N ALA A 125 25.10 4.72 -4.08
CA ALA A 125 24.93 5.72 -3.04
C ALA A 125 23.50 6.30 -3.09
N ASP A 126 22.98 6.67 -1.93
CA ASP A 126 21.66 7.29 -1.87
C ASP A 126 21.67 8.64 -2.58
N PRO A 127 20.64 8.96 -3.39
CA PRO A 127 20.48 10.30 -3.90
C PRO A 127 20.28 11.27 -2.71
N PRO A 128 20.60 12.56 -2.88
CA PRO A 128 20.37 13.53 -1.83
C PRO A 128 18.90 13.51 -1.41
N ALA A 129 18.67 13.37 -0.10
CA ALA A 129 17.31 13.35 0.45
C ALA A 129 16.56 14.63 0.07
N SER A 130 15.26 14.50 -0.17
CA SER A 130 14.42 15.65 -0.43
C SER A 130 14.42 16.55 0.81
N LYS A 131 14.62 17.87 0.60
CA LYS A 131 14.66 18.81 1.72
C LYS A 131 13.33 18.76 2.47
N PRO A 132 13.33 18.64 3.80
CA PRO A 132 12.09 18.61 4.56
C PRO A 132 11.30 19.88 4.27
N LYS A 133 10.04 19.72 3.86
CA LYS A 133 9.16 20.86 3.61
C LYS A 133 9.07 21.71 4.86
N ASN A 134 9.34 23.00 4.73
CA ASN A 134 9.24 23.94 5.86
C ASN A 134 7.77 24.05 6.33
N PRO A 135 7.51 24.58 7.53
CA PRO A 135 6.15 24.68 8.08
C PRO A 135 5.17 25.43 7.15
N PHE A 136 5.66 26.43 6.43
CA PHE A 136 4.88 27.23 5.48
C PHE A 136 4.47 26.44 4.22
N GLN A 137 5.38 25.63 3.67
CA GLN A 137 5.11 24.72 2.55
C GLN A 137 4.08 23.65 2.95
N ARG A 138 4.18 23.11 4.17
CA ARG A 138 3.19 22.16 4.70
C ARG A 138 1.79 22.79 4.86
N LEU A 139 1.74 24.07 5.23
CA LEU A 139 0.49 24.82 5.34
C LEU A 139 -0.12 25.10 3.95
N LEU A 140 0.68 25.51 2.98
CA LEU A 140 0.23 25.73 1.59
C LEU A 140 -0.33 24.45 0.94
N ASP A 141 0.29 23.30 1.19
CA ASP A 141 -0.21 22.02 0.67
C ASP A 141 -1.56 21.63 1.29
N LYS A 142 -1.82 22.01 2.55
CA LYS A 142 -3.14 21.81 3.19
C LYS A 142 -4.22 22.74 2.65
N ILE A 143 -3.85 23.90 2.11
CA ILE A 143 -4.79 24.92 1.57
C ILE A 143 -5.08 24.67 0.09
N LYS A 144 -4.16 24.02 -0.64
CA LYS A 144 -4.34 23.64 -2.05
C LYS A 144 -5.12 22.32 -2.25
N LEU A 145 -5.68 21.77 -1.19
CA LEU A 145 -6.50 20.56 -1.15
C LEU A 145 -7.98 20.92 -1.09
#